data_AF-A0AAD7DZX8-F1
#
_entry.id   AF-A0AAD7DZX8-F1
#
_cell.length_a   1.000
_cell.length_b   1.000
_cell.length_c   1.000
_cell.angle_alpha   90.00
_cell.angle_beta   90.00
_cell.angle_gamma   90.00
#
_symmetry.space_group_name_H-M   'P 1'
#
loop_
_entity.id
_entity.type
_entity.pdbx_description
1 polymer ?
#
loop_
_entity_poly.entity_id
_entity_poly.type
_entity_poly.pdbx_seq_one_letter_code
_entity_poly.pdbx_strand_id
1 'polypeptide(L)'
;MPTEDAPVKGNNHGGWREGAGRPAGSRNRAKNIPAVSVSDSVHTTHTTNSSIANPAKTSTKRKPGEEGYSFGRGIANFWYTRAPQGTHSMTAESATDPAPISAADTVSRLADTVSRLHIDMQTSDPSELVRDHSLDETVEDGGDNDVGAALLDDEADGGDEDDESNLDTEHQNAETAADSVNDQWLATTLEKVQKEIQMHGQPRVYREGQLWIYRKDPIFALQEAATIGVYSPDVLYLLPIFLWLPDDLPGHPDRFHCECGEALNKHSYNTNPIARRVCTTSGSDYFLLIKCHYCPQREGNTRGCGRTYQGTDPWILAQLPRFVQDRFPVAISHRSALDISQIDTMKITFASRFGADPFSKMVPLHYGLRGTSKIPPFSSFKNRIGFAGYAPSTKYLKSMFISWILKADHTFKTVDHQGRLPGGEPIHTALYNAVNDSEEVKFYALTLTQGFAPLQGMYEHAQVKLARHAHGPTEVIYTDNPCHEWNWHESVTPSLKRNVQHIVLNPFRDLPEFKVSGPSSFASSPDRIDTLCDIILQSLPVNDSI
;
A
#
# COMPACT_ATOMS: atom_id res chain seq x y z
N MET A 1 -36.19 14.68 50.72
CA MET A 1 -37.55 15.22 50.54
C MET A 1 -37.56 16.67 51.01
N PRO A 2 -38.20 17.58 50.26
CA PRO A 2 -37.47 18.43 49.33
C PRO A 2 -37.85 19.92 49.42
N THR A 3 -37.17 20.76 48.65
CA THR A 3 -37.84 21.59 47.63
C THR A 3 -36.88 21.91 46.49
N GLU A 4 -37.40 21.71 45.29
CA GLU A 4 -36.75 21.78 43.97
C GLU A 4 -36.84 23.20 43.41
N ASP A 5 -35.75 23.70 42.84
CA ASP A 5 -35.76 24.91 42.01
C ASP A 5 -35.81 24.53 40.52
N ALA A 6 -36.77 25.12 39.82
CA ALA A 6 -37.04 24.93 38.40
C ALA A 6 -36.10 25.78 37.51
N PRO A 7 -35.76 25.32 36.29
CA PRO A 7 -34.90 26.08 35.39
C PRO A 7 -35.68 27.08 34.51
N VAL A 8 -35.11 28.28 34.41
CA VAL A 8 -35.49 29.39 33.54
C VAL A 8 -35.27 29.01 32.07
N LYS A 9 -36.35 29.10 31.28
CA LYS A 9 -36.32 29.05 29.80
C LYS A 9 -36.29 30.46 29.23
N GLY A 10 -35.47 30.66 28.19
CA GLY A 10 -35.71 31.68 27.18
C GLY A 10 -34.45 32.32 26.63
N ASN A 11 -34.04 31.92 25.43
CA ASN A 11 -33.35 32.82 24.51
C ASN A 11 -33.92 32.60 23.10
N ASN A 12 -34.64 33.62 22.65
CA ASN A 12 -35.27 33.75 21.34
C ASN A 12 -34.26 34.31 20.35
N HIS A 13 -33.74 33.50 19.43
CA HIS A 13 -33.17 33.98 18.18
C HIS A 13 -33.49 33.00 17.05
N GLY A 14 -34.54 33.31 16.31
CA GLY A 14 -34.94 32.58 15.11
C GLY A 14 -35.90 33.45 14.29
N GLY A 15 -35.35 34.23 13.36
CA GLY A 15 -36.10 35.11 12.47
C GLY A 15 -36.95 34.29 11.49
N TRP A 16 -38.25 34.56 11.49
CA TRP A 16 -39.23 34.05 10.54
C TRP A 16 -39.08 34.82 9.21
N ARG A 17 -39.01 34.11 8.08
CA ARG A 17 -39.21 34.70 6.74
C ARG A 17 -40.51 34.13 6.16
N GLU A 18 -41.43 35.02 5.81
CA GLU A 18 -42.61 34.69 5.00
C GLU A 18 -42.15 34.24 3.60
N GLY A 19 -42.67 33.10 3.11
CA GLY A 19 -42.52 32.67 1.72
C GLY A 19 -41.97 31.25 1.48
N ALA A 20 -41.55 30.50 2.50
CA ALA A 20 -41.07 29.13 2.32
C ALA A 20 -42.23 28.09 2.33
N GLY A 21 -43.12 28.14 1.34
CA GLY A 21 -44.11 27.11 1.10
C GLY A 21 -43.57 26.01 0.17
N ARG A 22 -43.46 24.77 0.64
CA ARG A 22 -43.37 23.58 -0.24
C ARG A 22 -44.78 23.07 -0.54
N PRO A 23 -45.11 22.70 -1.79
CA PRO A 23 -46.42 22.14 -2.11
C PRO A 23 -46.57 20.73 -1.55
N ALA A 24 -47.77 20.45 -1.03
CA ALA A 24 -48.18 19.16 -0.49
C ALA A 24 -48.51 18.18 -1.61
N GLY A 25 -47.92 16.98 -1.57
CA GLY A 25 -48.41 15.86 -2.36
C GLY A 25 -47.43 14.71 -2.53
N SER A 26 -47.59 13.64 -1.75
CA SER A 26 -47.80 12.30 -2.33
C SER A 26 -48.30 11.35 -1.25
N ARG A 27 -49.24 10.49 -1.64
CA ARG A 27 -50.05 9.63 -0.79
C ARG A 27 -49.32 8.34 -0.44
N ASN A 28 -49.58 7.86 0.77
CA ASN A 28 -49.30 6.54 1.30
C ASN A 28 -49.64 5.40 0.32
N ARG A 29 -48.70 4.48 0.11
CA ARG A 29 -49.00 3.12 -0.37
C ARG A 29 -48.41 2.13 0.63
N ALA A 30 -49.30 1.46 1.36
CA ALA A 30 -48.96 0.38 2.29
C ALA A 30 -48.35 -0.81 1.53
N LYS A 31 -47.22 -1.33 2.03
CA LYS A 31 -46.67 -2.62 1.61
C LYS A 31 -47.12 -3.71 2.58
N ASN A 32 -47.80 -4.71 2.01
CA ASN A 32 -48.17 -5.96 2.67
C ASN A 32 -46.93 -6.76 3.09
N ILE A 33 -46.95 -7.29 4.30
CA ILE A 33 -46.01 -8.29 4.82
C ILE A 33 -46.74 -9.64 4.76
N PRO A 34 -46.25 -10.67 4.05
CA PRO A 34 -46.79 -12.00 4.20
C PRO A 34 -46.18 -12.71 5.42
N ALA A 35 -47.06 -13.34 6.19
CA ALA A 35 -46.77 -14.12 7.38
C ALA A 35 -46.00 -15.40 7.06
N VAL A 36 -44.97 -15.69 7.85
CA VAL A 36 -44.28 -16.98 7.88
C VAL A 36 -45.00 -17.87 8.89
N SER A 37 -45.61 -18.95 8.41
CA SER A 37 -46.23 -19.99 9.23
C SER A 37 -45.20 -21.00 9.71
N VAL A 38 -45.21 -21.25 11.01
CA VAL A 38 -44.55 -22.37 11.70
C VAL A 38 -45.43 -23.62 11.55
N SER A 39 -44.85 -24.76 11.18
CA SER A 39 -45.43 -26.07 11.49
C SER A 39 -44.35 -27.15 11.57
N ASP A 40 -44.39 -27.86 12.70
CA ASP A 40 -43.61 -29.02 13.11
C ASP A 40 -43.94 -30.32 12.36
N SER A 41 -43.05 -31.30 12.57
CA SER A 41 -43.26 -32.76 12.62
C SER A 41 -43.21 -33.53 11.29
N VAL A 42 -42.82 -34.82 11.17
CA VAL A 42 -42.17 -35.87 11.99
C VAL A 42 -41.99 -37.07 11.01
N HIS A 43 -40.90 -37.85 11.15
CA HIS A 43 -40.64 -39.23 10.60
C HIS A 43 -40.76 -39.44 9.06
N THR A 44 -40.08 -40.36 8.36
CA THR A 44 -39.68 -41.75 8.64
C THR A 44 -38.66 -42.22 7.58
N THR A 45 -37.91 -43.25 7.93
CA THR A 45 -36.95 -44.08 7.15
C THR A 45 -37.47 -44.63 5.80
N HIS A 46 -36.59 -44.78 4.80
CA HIS A 46 -36.17 -46.08 4.21
C HIS A 46 -35.37 -45.94 2.90
N THR A 47 -34.19 -46.57 2.92
CA THR A 47 -33.59 -47.50 1.93
C THR A 47 -33.82 -47.43 0.41
N THR A 48 -32.72 -47.82 -0.25
CA THR A 48 -32.56 -48.66 -1.46
C THR A 48 -32.44 -48.02 -2.85
N ASN A 49 -31.23 -48.22 -3.40
CA ASN A 49 -30.89 -48.80 -4.71
C ASN A 49 -31.65 -48.33 -5.96
N SER A 50 -30.88 -47.89 -6.95
CA SER A 50 -30.59 -48.64 -8.20
C SER A 50 -30.03 -47.65 -9.25
N SER A 51 -28.82 -47.88 -9.75
CA SER A 51 -28.52 -48.30 -11.13
C SER A 51 -29.43 -47.66 -12.18
N ILE A 52 -28.89 -46.99 -13.19
CA ILE A 52 -28.71 -47.60 -14.52
C ILE A 52 -27.73 -46.77 -15.34
N ALA A 53 -26.93 -47.50 -16.11
CA ALA A 53 -25.88 -47.05 -17.00
C ALA A 53 -26.40 -46.59 -18.38
N ASN A 54 -25.53 -45.81 -19.05
CA ASN A 54 -25.28 -45.72 -20.50
C ASN A 54 -26.30 -44.98 -21.39
N PRO A 55 -25.95 -44.57 -22.64
CA PRO A 55 -24.63 -44.50 -23.28
C PRO A 55 -24.34 -43.20 -24.08
N ALA A 56 -23.08 -43.13 -24.52
CA ALA A 56 -22.51 -42.27 -25.54
C ALA A 56 -23.31 -42.15 -26.85
N LYS A 57 -23.17 -40.98 -27.51
CA LYS A 57 -23.23 -40.85 -28.98
C LYS A 57 -22.16 -39.88 -29.49
N THR A 58 -21.43 -40.40 -30.46
CA THR A 58 -20.45 -39.77 -31.35
C THR A 58 -21.13 -38.96 -32.46
N SER A 59 -20.50 -37.86 -32.91
CA SER A 59 -20.77 -37.27 -34.24
C SER A 59 -19.59 -36.43 -34.76
N THR A 60 -18.88 -37.06 -35.71
CA THR A 60 -18.20 -36.58 -36.93
C THR A 60 -18.08 -35.10 -37.33
N LYS A 61 -16.81 -34.73 -37.62
CA LYS A 61 -16.21 -34.10 -38.85
C LYS A 61 -16.86 -32.86 -39.50
N ARG A 62 -16.04 -31.80 -39.66
CA ARG A 62 -15.82 -31.07 -40.93
C ARG A 62 -14.44 -30.38 -40.98
N LYS A 63 -13.95 -30.17 -42.22
CA LYS A 63 -12.58 -29.83 -42.67
C LYS A 63 -12.41 -28.31 -42.93
N PRO A 64 -11.17 -27.84 -43.21
CA PRO A 64 -10.72 -26.45 -42.99
C PRO A 64 -10.86 -25.55 -44.22
N GLY A 65 -10.85 -24.24 -43.97
CA GLY A 65 -10.65 -23.20 -44.97
C GLY A 65 -9.41 -22.36 -44.63
N GLU A 66 -8.44 -22.39 -45.53
CA GLU A 66 -7.30 -21.47 -45.61
C GLU A 66 -7.76 -20.14 -46.22
N GLU A 67 -7.45 -19.01 -45.57
CA GLU A 67 -7.21 -17.74 -46.27
C GLU A 67 -6.08 -17.01 -45.56
N GLY A 68 -5.01 -16.75 -46.32
CA GLY A 68 -3.85 -15.99 -45.88
C GLY A 68 -4.04 -14.49 -46.07
N TYR A 69 -3.44 -13.70 -45.18
CA TYR A 69 -3.10 -12.31 -45.44
C TYR A 69 -1.76 -11.99 -44.78
N SER A 70 -0.83 -11.49 -45.59
CA SER A 70 0.51 -11.05 -45.22
C SER A 70 0.66 -9.56 -45.52
N PHE A 71 1.07 -8.77 -44.53
CA PHE A 71 1.79 -7.47 -44.59
C PHE A 71 1.99 -7.07 -43.11
N GLY A 72 3.11 -6.58 -42.58
CA GLY A 72 4.39 -6.13 -43.09
C GLY A 72 4.91 -5.02 -42.17
N ARG A 73 6.19 -5.09 -41.74
CA ARG A 73 7.00 -4.10 -41.00
C ARG A 73 6.62 -3.91 -39.51
N GLY A 74 7.50 -4.01 -38.52
CA GLY A 74 8.95 -3.84 -38.49
C GLY A 74 9.29 -2.53 -37.76
N ILE A 75 9.22 -2.53 -36.43
CA ILE A 75 9.83 -1.49 -35.57
C ILE A 75 10.69 -2.21 -34.55
N ALA A 76 11.97 -1.84 -34.57
CA ALA A 76 13.02 -2.42 -33.77
C ALA A 76 12.98 -1.92 -32.32
N ASN A 77 13.42 -2.82 -31.44
CA ASN A 77 13.64 -2.68 -30.01
C ASN A 77 14.42 -1.41 -29.64
N PHE A 78 13.93 -0.66 -28.65
CA PHE A 78 14.75 0.33 -27.93
C PHE A 78 14.31 0.49 -26.47
N TRP A 79 14.57 -0.51 -25.64
CA TRP A 79 14.74 -0.36 -24.19
C TRP A 79 15.72 -1.44 -23.70
N TYR A 80 17.02 -1.13 -23.75
CA TYR A 80 18.05 -1.83 -22.98
C TYR A 80 18.29 -1.02 -21.72
N THR A 81 17.58 -1.32 -20.64
CA THR A 81 18.01 -0.90 -19.30
C THR A 81 19.00 -1.93 -18.78
N ARG A 82 20.26 -1.49 -18.65
CA ARG A 82 21.37 -2.22 -18.05
C ARG A 82 20.96 -2.81 -16.69
N ALA A 83 21.37 -4.05 -16.44
CA ALA A 83 21.43 -4.59 -15.09
C ALA A 83 22.34 -3.71 -14.20
N PRO A 84 22.02 -3.52 -12.91
CA PRO A 84 22.94 -2.86 -11.99
C PRO A 84 24.19 -3.73 -11.82
N GLN A 85 25.28 -3.35 -12.51
CA GLN A 85 26.60 -3.86 -12.19
C GLN A 85 27.11 -3.12 -10.94
N GLY A 86 27.44 -3.90 -9.92
CA GLY A 86 27.98 -3.38 -8.67
C GLY A 86 28.34 -4.47 -7.67
N THR A 87 28.98 -5.55 -8.10
CA THR A 87 29.70 -6.46 -7.20
C THR A 87 31.20 -6.26 -7.41
N HIS A 88 31.83 -5.52 -6.49
CA HIS A 88 33.27 -5.64 -6.32
C HIS A 88 33.55 -7.06 -5.79
N SER A 89 34.15 -7.87 -6.65
CA SER A 89 34.82 -9.11 -6.28
C SER A 89 35.96 -8.76 -5.32
N MET A 90 35.81 -9.09 -4.04
CA MET A 90 36.92 -9.17 -3.10
C MET A 90 37.38 -10.62 -3.09
N THR A 91 38.43 -10.90 -3.86
CA THR A 91 39.25 -12.10 -3.67
C THR A 91 39.91 -12.02 -2.30
N ALA A 92 39.68 -13.03 -1.47
CA ALA A 92 40.34 -13.21 -0.19
C ALA A 92 41.83 -13.52 -0.43
N GLU A 93 42.67 -12.48 -0.35
CA GLU A 93 44.10 -12.64 -0.15
C GLU A 93 44.47 -12.23 1.29
N SER A 94 45.04 -13.21 2.00
CA SER A 94 45.99 -13.09 3.12
C SER A 94 46.05 -11.73 3.83
N ALA A 95 45.48 -11.69 5.05
CA ALA A 95 45.58 -10.59 6.00
C ALA A 95 47.02 -10.11 6.22
N THR A 96 47.30 -8.88 5.78
CA THR A 96 48.30 -7.99 6.37
C THR A 96 47.58 -6.69 6.72
N ASP A 97 47.66 -6.28 7.99
CA ASP A 97 46.90 -5.16 8.55
C ASP A 97 47.22 -3.84 7.83
N PRO A 98 46.22 -3.11 7.28
CA PRO A 98 46.45 -1.77 6.78
C PRO A 98 46.50 -0.76 7.93
N ALA A 99 47.46 0.17 7.86
CA ALA A 99 47.65 1.24 8.81
C ALA A 99 46.40 2.15 8.95
N PRO A 100 46.16 2.74 10.12
CA PRO A 100 44.98 3.58 10.36
C PRO A 100 45.01 4.83 9.48
N ILE A 101 43.93 5.03 8.71
CA ILE A 101 43.69 6.23 7.93
C ILE A 101 43.43 7.38 8.90
N SER A 102 44.17 8.48 8.74
CA SER A 102 44.06 9.67 9.57
C SER A 102 42.69 10.32 9.41
N ALA A 103 42.10 10.80 10.52
CA ALA A 103 40.85 11.56 10.52
C ALA A 103 40.90 12.77 9.58
N ALA A 104 42.09 13.34 9.34
CA ALA A 104 42.28 14.45 8.40
C ALA A 104 41.97 14.06 6.93
N ASP A 105 42.31 12.84 6.52
CA ASP A 105 42.05 12.37 5.15
C ASP A 105 40.56 12.11 4.92
N THR A 106 39.83 11.78 5.98
CA THR A 106 38.37 11.55 5.89
C THR A 106 37.63 12.87 5.72
N VAL A 107 38.05 13.92 6.44
CA VAL A 107 37.48 15.28 6.32
C VAL A 107 37.80 15.88 4.94
N SER A 108 39.02 15.69 4.42
CA SER A 108 39.39 16.19 3.08
C SER A 108 38.57 15.55 1.96
N ARG A 109 38.30 14.24 2.04
CA ARG A 109 37.49 13.53 1.04
C ARG A 109 36.01 13.93 1.09
N LEU A 110 35.49 14.24 2.27
CA LEU A 110 34.12 14.74 2.42
C LEU A 110 33.99 16.14 1.80
N ALA A 111 34.96 17.03 2.03
CA ALA A 111 34.97 18.38 1.48
C ALA A 111 35.03 18.39 -0.07
N ASP A 112 35.82 17.50 -0.68
CA ASP A 112 35.87 17.34 -2.13
C ASP A 112 34.56 16.81 -2.72
N THR A 113 33.88 15.91 -2.00
CA THR A 113 32.60 15.35 -2.44
C THR A 113 31.49 16.40 -2.41
N VAL A 114 31.45 17.22 -1.35
CA VAL A 114 30.50 18.33 -1.23
C VAL A 114 30.75 19.41 -2.28
N SER A 115 32.01 19.72 -2.56
CA SER A 115 32.38 20.71 -3.58
C SER A 115 31.97 20.28 -4.99
N ARG A 116 32.07 18.98 -5.31
CA ARG A 116 31.61 18.43 -6.60
C ARG A 116 30.10 18.51 -6.77
N LEU A 117 29.34 18.18 -5.72
CA LEU A 117 27.87 18.27 -5.75
C LEU A 117 27.38 19.71 -5.92
N HIS A 118 28.10 20.68 -5.36
CA HIS A 118 27.75 22.10 -5.51
C HIS A 118 27.96 22.62 -6.94
N ILE A 119 28.99 22.13 -7.64
CA ILE A 119 29.28 22.49 -9.04
C ILE A 119 28.19 21.93 -9.97
N ASP A 120 27.83 20.65 -9.80
CA ASP A 120 26.79 20.01 -10.64
C ASP A 120 25.40 20.67 -10.48
N MET A 121 25.10 21.19 -9.29
CA MET A 121 23.86 21.94 -9.05
C MET A 121 23.83 23.33 -9.71
N GLN A 122 24.99 23.96 -9.93
CA GLN A 122 25.06 25.32 -10.49
C GLN A 122 25.15 25.34 -12.03
N THR A 123 25.50 24.22 -12.67
CA THR A 123 25.64 24.15 -14.14
C THR A 123 24.39 23.71 -14.88
N SER A 124 23.27 23.49 -14.18
CA SER A 124 22.00 23.11 -14.80
C SER A 124 21.22 24.36 -15.24
N ASP A 125 21.29 24.71 -16.52
CA ASP A 125 20.55 25.85 -17.10
C ASP A 125 19.04 25.55 -17.16
N PRO A 126 18.17 26.31 -16.46
CA PRO A 126 16.73 26.08 -16.45
C PRO A 126 16.04 26.29 -17.81
N SER A 127 16.74 26.86 -18.79
CA SER A 127 16.14 27.26 -20.08
C SER A 127 16.13 26.16 -21.16
N GLU A 128 16.81 25.02 -20.94
CA GLU A 128 16.81 23.90 -21.91
C GLU A 128 15.61 22.94 -21.79
N LEU A 129 14.80 23.02 -20.73
CA LEU A 129 13.71 22.06 -20.47
C LEU A 129 12.32 22.47 -20.99
N VAL A 130 12.17 23.63 -21.66
CA VAL A 130 10.85 24.18 -22.04
C VAL A 130 10.59 24.17 -23.56
N ARG A 131 11.45 23.57 -24.38
CA ARG A 131 11.39 23.75 -25.85
C ARG A 131 10.75 22.67 -26.71
N ASP A 132 10.16 21.61 -26.17
CA ASP A 132 9.74 20.46 -27.02
C ASP A 132 8.29 19.97 -26.89
N HIS A 133 7.33 20.87 -26.61
CA HIS A 133 5.91 20.58 -26.80
C HIS A 133 5.16 21.77 -27.41
N SER A 134 5.29 21.93 -28.73
CA SER A 134 4.30 22.66 -29.54
C SER A 134 3.42 21.63 -30.27
N LEU A 135 2.26 21.31 -29.69
CA LEU A 135 1.18 20.64 -30.42
C LEU A 135 0.30 21.71 -31.06
N ASP A 136 0.27 21.63 -32.39
CA ASP A 136 -0.56 22.40 -33.31
C ASP A 136 -1.99 21.85 -33.23
N GLU A 137 -2.89 22.58 -32.57
CA GLU A 137 -4.33 22.31 -32.60
C GLU A 137 -5.04 23.43 -33.37
N THR A 138 -5.42 23.12 -34.60
CA THR A 138 -6.40 23.89 -35.38
C THR A 138 -7.78 23.71 -34.77
N VAL A 139 -8.28 24.76 -34.12
CA VAL A 139 -9.65 24.87 -33.61
C VAL A 139 -10.58 25.18 -34.79
N GLU A 140 -11.39 24.20 -35.19
CA GLU A 140 -12.60 24.46 -35.96
C GLU A 140 -13.79 24.64 -35.02
N ASP A 141 -14.41 25.79 -35.21
CA ASP A 141 -15.60 26.36 -34.61
C ASP A 141 -16.83 25.46 -34.80
N GLY A 142 -17.61 25.25 -33.73
CA GLY A 142 -18.69 24.27 -33.73
C GLY A 142 -19.65 24.39 -32.55
N GLY A 143 -20.32 25.54 -32.45
CA GLY A 143 -21.77 25.63 -32.22
C GLY A 143 -22.37 25.13 -30.91
N ASP A 144 -22.89 26.09 -30.14
CA ASP A 144 -23.80 25.97 -29.00
C ASP A 144 -24.84 24.84 -29.11
N ASN A 145 -24.97 24.05 -28.05
CA ASN A 145 -26.29 23.68 -27.53
C ASN A 145 -26.24 23.33 -26.03
N ASP A 146 -26.83 24.26 -25.28
CA ASP A 146 -27.21 24.20 -23.88
C ASP A 146 -28.33 23.17 -23.68
N VAL A 147 -28.03 22.03 -23.03
CA VAL A 147 -29.05 21.19 -22.40
C VAL A 147 -28.49 20.39 -21.21
N GLY A 148 -28.91 20.78 -20.02
CA GLY A 148 -29.42 19.84 -19.01
C GLY A 148 -28.44 18.85 -18.38
N ALA A 149 -27.73 19.32 -17.34
CA ALA A 149 -27.13 18.46 -16.33
C ALA A 149 -28.21 17.72 -15.52
N ALA A 150 -28.58 16.50 -15.96
CA ALA A 150 -29.32 15.54 -15.16
C ALA A 150 -29.08 14.12 -15.71
N LEU A 151 -28.85 13.16 -14.80
CA LEU A 151 -28.80 11.71 -15.02
C LEU A 151 -27.50 11.15 -15.61
N LEU A 152 -26.48 10.99 -14.75
CA LEU A 152 -25.63 9.80 -14.86
C LEU A 152 -26.43 8.66 -14.24
N ASP A 153 -27.21 8.00 -15.09
CA ASP A 153 -27.93 6.77 -14.79
C ASP A 153 -26.90 5.68 -14.46
N ASP A 154 -27.17 4.95 -13.38
CA ASP A 154 -26.43 3.76 -12.98
C ASP A 154 -26.54 2.72 -14.11
N GLU A 155 -25.56 2.67 -15.00
CA GLU A 155 -25.34 1.52 -15.88
C GLU A 155 -25.10 0.31 -14.98
N ALA A 156 -26.15 -0.50 -14.85
CA ALA A 156 -26.14 -1.79 -14.19
C ALA A 156 -25.11 -2.69 -14.89
N ASP A 157 -23.98 -2.87 -14.20
CA ASP A 157 -22.94 -3.87 -14.44
C ASP A 157 -23.53 -5.28 -14.37
N GLY A 158 -24.19 -5.69 -15.46
CA GLY A 158 -24.89 -6.96 -15.59
C GLY A 158 -24.51 -7.63 -16.90
N GLY A 159 -23.38 -8.33 -16.93
CA GLY A 159 -23.04 -9.13 -18.10
C GLY A 159 -21.62 -9.67 -18.17
N ASP A 160 -21.09 -10.29 -17.11
CA ASP A 160 -19.77 -10.97 -17.17
C ASP A 160 -19.71 -12.28 -16.33
N GLU A 161 -20.85 -12.92 -16.03
CA GLU A 161 -20.86 -14.17 -15.25
C GLU A 161 -20.67 -15.45 -16.10
N ASP A 162 -20.87 -15.39 -17.42
CA ASP A 162 -20.95 -16.60 -18.26
C ASP A 162 -19.62 -17.02 -18.91
N ASP A 163 -18.61 -16.14 -19.00
CA ASP A 163 -17.31 -16.45 -19.63
C ASP A 163 -16.28 -17.09 -18.66
N GLU A 164 -16.59 -17.12 -17.36
CA GLU A 164 -15.72 -17.72 -16.33
C GLU A 164 -15.79 -19.27 -16.31
N SER A 165 -16.90 -19.86 -16.81
CA SER A 165 -17.18 -21.30 -16.59
C SER A 165 -16.41 -22.26 -17.52
N ASN A 166 -16.01 -21.84 -18.72
CA ASN A 166 -15.25 -22.69 -19.65
C ASN A 166 -13.74 -22.72 -19.31
N LEU A 167 -13.20 -21.68 -18.69
CA LEU A 167 -11.80 -21.62 -18.24
C LEU A 167 -11.54 -22.62 -17.10
N ASP A 168 -12.54 -22.87 -16.24
CA ASP A 168 -12.44 -23.76 -15.08
C ASP A 168 -12.11 -25.24 -15.41
N THR A 169 -12.54 -25.75 -16.57
CA THR A 169 -12.39 -27.19 -16.90
C THR A 169 -11.00 -27.52 -17.47
N GLU A 170 -10.35 -26.59 -18.17
CA GLU A 170 -8.96 -26.74 -18.62
C GLU A 170 -7.96 -26.51 -17.46
N HIS A 171 -8.32 -25.70 -16.45
CA HIS A 171 -7.49 -25.38 -15.29
C HIS A 171 -7.28 -26.57 -14.32
N GLN A 172 -8.32 -27.39 -14.07
CA GLN A 172 -8.22 -28.57 -13.20
C GLN A 172 -7.25 -29.66 -13.74
N ASN A 173 -7.04 -29.71 -15.06
CA ASN A 173 -6.14 -30.67 -15.70
C ASN A 173 -4.65 -30.22 -15.66
N ALA A 174 -4.37 -28.95 -15.37
CA ALA A 174 -3.02 -28.43 -15.25
C ALA A 174 -2.48 -28.46 -13.81
N GLU A 175 -3.36 -28.30 -12.82
CA GLU A 175 -3.05 -28.44 -11.39
C GLU A 175 -2.68 -29.87 -10.97
N THR A 176 -2.97 -30.87 -11.80
CA THR A 176 -2.64 -32.28 -11.56
C THR A 176 -1.27 -32.70 -12.09
N ALA A 177 -0.50 -31.76 -12.68
CA ALA A 177 0.92 -31.98 -12.96
C ALA A 177 1.73 -31.89 -11.65
N ALA A 178 1.55 -32.89 -10.78
CA ALA A 178 2.45 -33.12 -9.66
C ALA A 178 3.89 -33.15 -10.20
N ASP A 179 4.77 -32.35 -9.57
CA ASP A 179 6.21 -32.20 -9.85
C ASP A 179 6.62 -31.19 -10.93
N SER A 180 6.26 -29.91 -10.77
CA SER A 180 6.98 -28.88 -11.52
C SER A 180 8.44 -28.81 -11.06
N VAL A 181 9.35 -28.42 -11.96
CA VAL A 181 10.78 -28.19 -11.65
C VAL A 181 10.96 -27.22 -10.47
N ASN A 182 10.10 -26.20 -10.39
CA ASN A 182 10.13 -25.23 -9.30
C ASN A 182 9.71 -25.85 -7.96
N ASP A 183 8.78 -26.80 -7.94
CA ASP A 183 8.41 -27.51 -6.71
C ASP A 183 9.56 -28.36 -6.18
N GLN A 184 10.27 -29.06 -7.07
CA GLN A 184 11.48 -29.81 -6.72
C GLN A 184 12.59 -28.88 -6.19
N TRP A 185 12.80 -27.74 -6.85
CA TRP A 185 13.74 -26.71 -6.41
C TRP A 185 13.40 -26.14 -5.03
N LEU A 186 12.12 -25.84 -4.78
CA LEU A 186 11.64 -25.33 -3.50
C LEU A 186 11.78 -26.39 -2.39
N ALA A 187 11.41 -27.64 -2.65
CA ALA A 187 11.56 -28.73 -1.69
C ALA A 187 13.03 -28.97 -1.31
N THR A 188 13.91 -29.06 -2.32
CA THR A 188 15.36 -29.24 -2.10
C THR A 188 15.96 -28.04 -1.36
N THR A 189 15.55 -26.82 -1.70
CA THR A 189 16.02 -25.61 -1.03
C THR A 189 15.54 -25.55 0.42
N LEU A 190 14.29 -25.89 0.68
CA LEU A 190 13.74 -25.94 2.04
C LEU A 190 14.50 -26.94 2.91
N GLU A 191 14.74 -28.14 2.42
CA GLU A 191 15.51 -29.17 3.13
C GLU A 191 16.93 -28.67 3.44
N LYS A 192 17.58 -28.01 2.49
CA LYS A 192 18.90 -27.40 2.67
C LYS A 192 18.87 -26.32 3.75
N VAL A 193 17.92 -25.40 3.72
CA VAL A 193 17.76 -24.33 4.72
C VAL A 193 17.53 -24.94 6.11
N GLN A 194 16.70 -25.98 6.21
CA GLN A 194 16.47 -26.68 7.48
C GLN A 194 17.75 -27.32 8.04
N LYS A 195 18.54 -27.99 7.18
CA LYS A 195 19.84 -28.55 7.57
C LYS A 195 20.83 -27.46 8.02
N GLU A 196 20.88 -26.34 7.32
CA GLU A 196 21.75 -25.21 7.68
C GLU A 196 21.37 -24.62 9.04
N ILE A 197 20.08 -24.44 9.31
CA ILE A 197 19.59 -23.97 10.62
C ILE A 197 19.94 -24.98 11.72
N GLN A 198 19.78 -26.28 11.46
CA GLN A 198 20.14 -27.31 12.44
C GLN A 198 21.65 -27.32 12.76
N MET A 199 22.50 -27.13 11.76
CA MET A 199 23.96 -27.18 11.92
C MET A 199 24.56 -25.88 12.45
N HIS A 200 24.00 -24.73 12.07
CA HIS A 200 24.62 -23.42 12.28
C HIS A 200 23.74 -22.44 13.06
N GLY A 201 22.52 -22.82 13.41
CA GLY A 201 21.54 -21.97 14.10
C GLY A 201 20.82 -20.96 13.20
N GLN A 202 21.24 -20.79 11.94
CA GLN A 202 20.64 -19.84 10.99
C GLN A 202 20.94 -20.24 9.53
N PRO A 203 20.15 -19.77 8.55
CA PRO A 203 20.42 -20.00 7.13
C PRO A 203 21.78 -19.43 6.69
N ARG A 204 22.43 -20.08 5.71
CA ARG A 204 23.69 -19.59 5.14
C ARG A 204 23.55 -18.19 4.55
N VAL A 205 22.47 -17.92 3.82
CA VAL A 205 22.24 -16.61 3.18
C VAL A 205 22.22 -15.46 4.19
N TYR A 206 21.67 -15.68 5.39
CA TYR A 206 21.65 -14.65 6.43
C TYR A 206 23.04 -14.36 7.00
N ARG A 207 23.89 -15.40 7.15
CA ARG A 207 25.31 -15.24 7.51
C ARG A 207 26.10 -14.44 6.47
N GLU A 208 25.71 -14.55 5.21
CA GLU A 208 26.29 -13.80 4.09
C GLU A 208 25.68 -12.40 3.94
N GLY A 209 24.76 -12.00 4.84
CA GLY A 209 24.11 -10.68 4.81
C GLY A 209 23.06 -10.55 3.70
N GLN A 210 22.49 -11.65 3.24
CA GLN A 210 21.52 -11.69 2.14
C GLN A 210 20.17 -12.30 2.58
N LEU A 211 19.09 -11.87 1.94
CA LEU A 211 17.73 -12.44 2.10
C LEU A 211 17.31 -13.31 0.90
N TRP A 212 18.17 -13.42 -0.11
CA TRP A 212 17.85 -14.02 -1.38
C TRP A 212 18.67 -15.29 -1.61
N ILE A 213 17.99 -16.35 -2.02
CA ILE A 213 18.61 -17.55 -2.58
C ILE A 213 18.46 -17.45 -4.09
N TYR A 214 19.55 -17.11 -4.75
CA TYR A 214 19.61 -17.06 -6.21
C TYR A 214 19.91 -18.44 -6.78
N ARG A 215 19.31 -18.72 -7.94
CA ARG A 215 19.77 -19.79 -8.81
C ARG A 215 21.17 -19.47 -9.36
N LYS A 216 21.83 -20.49 -9.91
CA LYS A 216 23.04 -20.27 -10.70
C LYS A 216 22.70 -19.40 -11.92
N ASP A 217 23.63 -18.51 -12.28
CA ASP A 217 23.53 -17.74 -13.52
C ASP A 217 23.37 -18.70 -14.71
N PRO A 218 22.53 -18.37 -15.72
CA PRO A 218 22.34 -19.20 -16.91
C PRO A 218 23.64 -19.69 -17.56
N ILE A 219 24.68 -18.86 -17.59
CA ILE A 219 25.98 -19.23 -18.19
C ILE A 219 26.60 -20.39 -17.43
N PHE A 220 26.64 -20.32 -16.09
CA PHE A 220 27.22 -21.38 -15.26
C PHE A 220 26.33 -22.61 -15.20
N ALA A 221 25.00 -22.45 -15.21
CA ALA A 221 24.06 -23.56 -15.25
C ALA A 221 24.20 -24.37 -16.56
N LEU A 222 24.36 -23.69 -17.70
CA LEU A 222 24.59 -24.33 -19.00
C LEU A 222 25.98 -24.97 -19.08
N GLN A 223 27.01 -24.34 -18.52
CA GLN A 223 28.36 -24.92 -18.47
C GLN A 223 28.39 -26.22 -17.66
N GLU A 224 27.70 -26.27 -16.52
CA GLU A 224 27.58 -27.47 -15.70
C GLU A 224 26.82 -28.58 -16.44
N ALA A 225 25.69 -28.24 -17.08
CA ALA A 225 24.95 -29.16 -17.93
C ALA A 225 25.80 -29.73 -19.07
N ALA A 226 26.61 -28.89 -19.72
CA ALA A 226 27.55 -29.30 -20.76
C ALA A 226 28.66 -30.22 -20.23
N THR A 227 29.15 -29.97 -19.01
CA THR A 227 30.19 -30.78 -18.36
C THR A 227 29.67 -32.17 -17.98
N ILE A 228 28.42 -32.26 -17.51
CA ILE A 228 27.76 -33.52 -17.16
C ILE A 228 27.29 -34.27 -18.43
N GLY A 229 27.13 -33.56 -19.55
CA GLY A 229 26.59 -34.11 -20.81
C GLY A 229 25.07 -34.26 -20.81
N VAL A 230 24.37 -33.63 -19.86
CA VAL A 230 22.90 -33.69 -19.72
C VAL A 230 22.35 -32.27 -19.79
N TYR A 231 21.78 -31.91 -20.95
CA TYR A 231 21.12 -30.63 -21.13
C TYR A 231 19.66 -30.73 -20.70
N SER A 232 19.33 -30.09 -19.58
CA SER A 232 17.94 -29.83 -19.21
C SER A 232 17.67 -28.33 -19.24
N PRO A 233 16.57 -27.87 -19.87
CA PRO A 233 16.19 -26.47 -19.85
C PRO A 233 15.65 -26.03 -18.49
N ASP A 234 15.33 -26.97 -17.61
CA ASP A 234 14.69 -26.78 -16.31
C ASP A 234 15.44 -25.79 -15.41
N VAL A 235 16.76 -25.86 -15.39
CA VAL A 235 17.63 -24.96 -14.60
C VAL A 235 17.48 -23.48 -15.01
N LEU A 236 17.08 -23.22 -16.25
CA LEU A 236 16.84 -21.88 -16.79
C LEU A 236 15.46 -21.31 -16.43
N TYR A 237 14.56 -22.14 -15.90
CA TYR A 237 13.22 -21.74 -15.48
C TYR A 237 13.06 -21.62 -13.96
N LEU A 238 14.13 -21.90 -13.20
CA LEU A 238 14.13 -21.68 -11.76
C LEU A 238 13.94 -20.20 -11.44
N LEU A 239 13.12 -19.92 -10.43
CA LEU A 239 12.94 -18.57 -9.91
C LEU A 239 13.80 -18.36 -8.64
N PRO A 240 14.29 -17.13 -8.39
CA PRO A 240 14.89 -16.78 -7.11
C PRO A 240 13.93 -17.02 -5.94
N ILE A 241 14.47 -17.22 -4.74
CA ILE A 241 13.68 -17.36 -3.51
C ILE A 241 14.06 -16.24 -2.55
N PHE A 242 13.09 -15.41 -2.19
CA PHE A 242 13.17 -14.51 -1.04
C PHE A 242 12.87 -15.31 0.23
N LEU A 243 13.88 -15.51 1.06
CA LEU A 243 13.78 -16.25 2.30
C LEU A 243 13.38 -15.30 3.43
N TRP A 244 12.21 -15.55 4.05
CA TRP A 244 11.69 -14.72 5.14
C TRP A 244 11.37 -15.56 6.38
N LEU A 245 12.34 -15.63 7.29
CA LEU A 245 12.29 -16.34 8.56
C LEU A 245 12.45 -15.35 9.73
N PRO A 246 11.35 -14.80 10.28
CA PRO A 246 11.40 -13.76 11.32
C PRO A 246 12.22 -14.16 12.55
N ASP A 247 12.24 -15.45 12.90
CA ASP A 247 12.96 -15.99 14.05
C ASP A 247 14.49 -15.94 13.92
N ASP A 248 15.01 -15.70 12.70
CA ASP A 248 16.44 -15.78 12.39
C ASP A 248 16.96 -14.45 11.83
N LEU A 249 16.14 -13.38 11.82
CA LEU A 249 16.49 -12.04 11.31
C LEU A 249 17.21 -11.18 12.36
N PRO A 250 18.13 -10.29 11.95
CA PRO A 250 18.87 -9.46 12.90
C PRO A 250 17.94 -8.57 13.73
N GLY A 251 18.09 -8.64 15.06
CA GLY A 251 17.28 -7.86 16.01
C GLY A 251 15.85 -8.38 16.21
N HIS A 252 15.53 -9.62 15.78
CA HIS A 252 14.27 -10.25 16.12
C HIS A 252 14.07 -10.30 17.66
N PRO A 253 12.84 -10.19 18.17
CA PRO A 253 12.59 -10.37 19.60
C PRO A 253 12.88 -11.81 20.02
N ASP A 254 13.20 -12.03 21.30
CA ASP A 254 13.40 -13.40 21.83
C ASP A 254 12.20 -14.32 21.58
N ARG A 255 10.99 -13.74 21.61
CA ARG A 255 9.72 -14.39 21.29
C ARG A 255 8.76 -13.42 20.62
N PHE A 256 8.07 -13.88 19.59
CA PHE A 256 6.89 -13.20 19.08
C PHE A 256 5.69 -13.45 19.98
N HIS A 257 4.77 -12.50 20.05
CA HIS A 257 3.55 -12.59 20.85
C HIS A 257 2.32 -12.56 19.96
N CYS A 258 1.29 -13.31 20.37
CA CYS A 258 -0.02 -13.34 19.78
C CYS A 258 -0.81 -12.06 20.15
N GLU A 259 -1.88 -11.76 19.41
CA GLU A 259 -2.86 -10.74 19.78
C GLU A 259 -3.46 -10.97 21.19
N CYS A 260 -3.52 -12.22 21.67
CA CYS A 260 -3.98 -12.53 23.02
C CYS A 260 -2.91 -12.32 24.11
N GLY A 261 -1.71 -11.85 23.74
CA GLY A 261 -0.58 -11.58 24.62
C GLY A 261 0.32 -12.78 24.91
N GLU A 262 -0.06 -13.98 24.48
CA GLU A 262 0.74 -15.20 24.71
C GLU A 262 1.89 -15.34 23.71
N ALA A 263 3.01 -15.91 24.14
CA ALA A 263 4.15 -16.16 23.27
C ALA A 263 3.80 -17.18 22.17
N LEU A 264 4.18 -16.87 20.94
CA LEU A 264 4.06 -17.75 19.79
C LEU A 264 5.18 -18.78 19.79
N ASN A 265 4.82 -20.02 19.48
CA ASN A 265 5.78 -21.09 19.25
C ASN A 265 6.10 -21.20 17.76
N LYS A 266 7.33 -21.63 17.47
CA LYS A 266 7.78 -21.95 16.11
C LYS A 266 6.93 -23.10 15.58
N HIS A 267 6.28 -22.93 14.43
CA HIS A 267 5.56 -23.98 13.74
C HIS A 267 6.39 -24.54 12.58
N SER A 268 5.84 -25.53 11.86
CA SER A 268 6.44 -26.04 10.64
C SER A 268 6.45 -24.99 9.51
N TYR A 269 7.25 -25.26 8.49
CA TYR A 269 7.17 -24.54 7.23
C TYR A 269 5.85 -24.85 6.52
N ASN A 270 5.44 -23.96 5.61
CA ASN A 270 4.35 -24.30 4.70
C ASN A 270 4.78 -25.46 3.81
N THR A 271 3.89 -26.42 3.61
CA THR A 271 4.12 -27.59 2.75
C THR A 271 3.25 -27.56 1.49
N ASN A 272 2.15 -26.82 1.52
CA ASN A 272 1.25 -26.68 0.39
C ASN A 272 0.60 -25.29 0.34
N PRO A 273 1.13 -24.35 -0.48
CA PRO A 273 2.39 -24.46 -1.23
C PRO A 273 3.62 -24.30 -0.32
N ILE A 274 4.78 -24.80 -0.73
CA ILE A 274 6.06 -24.62 0.01
C ILE A 274 6.43 -23.14 0.13
N ALA A 275 6.26 -22.40 -0.97
CA ALA A 275 6.51 -20.97 -1.05
C ALA A 275 5.45 -20.30 -1.92
N ARG A 276 5.19 -19.01 -1.68
CA ARG A 276 4.23 -18.23 -2.48
C ARG A 276 4.96 -17.58 -3.64
N ARG A 277 4.44 -17.67 -4.87
CA ARG A 277 5.00 -16.89 -5.99
C ARG A 277 4.67 -15.42 -5.80
N VAL A 278 5.67 -14.56 -5.98
CA VAL A 278 5.58 -13.10 -5.95
C VAL A 278 5.77 -12.58 -7.36
N CYS A 279 4.81 -11.77 -7.81
CA CYS A 279 4.80 -11.21 -9.15
C CYS A 279 5.46 -9.83 -9.19
N THR A 280 6.25 -9.57 -10.23
CA THR A 280 7.01 -8.31 -10.41
C THR A 280 6.70 -7.65 -11.76
N THR A 281 6.89 -6.33 -11.90
CA THR A 281 6.68 -5.65 -13.21
C THR A 281 7.75 -6.01 -14.21
N SER A 282 8.97 -6.24 -13.71
CA SER A 282 10.14 -6.57 -14.52
C SER A 282 10.08 -7.96 -15.18
N GLY A 283 9.06 -8.77 -14.89
CA GLY A 283 8.97 -10.15 -15.33
C GLY A 283 10.01 -11.07 -14.66
N SER A 284 10.61 -10.62 -13.56
CA SER A 284 11.56 -11.37 -12.73
C SER A 284 10.88 -11.85 -11.45
N ASP A 285 9.84 -12.66 -11.61
CA ASP A 285 9.12 -13.26 -10.49
C ASP A 285 10.03 -14.09 -9.59
N TYR A 286 9.63 -14.23 -8.34
CA TYR A 286 10.36 -15.00 -7.34
C TYR A 286 9.41 -15.74 -6.39
N PHE A 287 9.95 -16.61 -5.56
CA PHE A 287 9.20 -17.29 -4.51
C PHE A 287 9.49 -16.67 -3.15
N LEU A 288 8.45 -16.54 -2.33
CA LEU A 288 8.50 -16.11 -0.95
C LEU A 288 8.36 -17.34 -0.05
N LEU A 289 9.48 -17.76 0.55
CA LEU A 289 9.53 -18.89 1.47
C LEU A 289 9.44 -18.37 2.91
N ILE A 290 8.41 -18.80 3.63
CA ILE A 290 8.07 -18.31 4.97
C ILE A 290 7.91 -19.48 5.93
N LYS A 291 8.16 -19.22 7.21
CA LYS A 291 7.86 -20.13 8.31
C LYS A 291 6.63 -19.67 9.09
N CYS A 292 5.87 -20.64 9.60
CA CYS A 292 4.68 -20.37 10.39
C CYS A 292 4.98 -20.34 11.88
N HIS A 293 4.07 -19.72 12.61
CA HIS A 293 4.03 -19.67 14.07
C HIS A 293 2.66 -20.11 14.54
N TYR A 294 2.55 -20.58 15.77
CA TYR A 294 1.26 -20.89 16.37
C TYR A 294 1.21 -20.45 17.82
N CYS A 295 0.06 -19.91 18.22
CA CYS A 295 -0.25 -19.66 19.61
C CYS A 295 -0.70 -20.99 20.24
N PRO A 296 -0.04 -21.49 21.30
CA PRO A 296 -0.42 -22.77 21.91
C PRO A 296 -1.89 -22.74 22.34
N GLN A 297 -2.64 -23.79 22.02
CA GLN A 297 -4.04 -23.88 22.42
C GLN A 297 -4.13 -24.14 23.93
N ARG A 298 -5.17 -23.57 24.55
CA ARG A 298 -5.44 -23.69 25.99
C ARG A 298 -5.53 -25.15 26.45
N GLU A 299 -4.52 -25.62 27.16
CA GLU A 299 -4.63 -26.74 28.10
C GLU A 299 -4.47 -26.18 29.52
N GLY A 300 -5.58 -26.02 30.25
CA GLY A 300 -5.58 -25.50 31.62
C GLY A 300 -5.71 -23.97 31.76
N ASN A 301 -4.82 -23.35 32.55
CA ASN A 301 -4.90 -21.95 33.01
C ASN A 301 -4.10 -20.95 32.15
N THR A 302 -3.42 -21.39 31.09
CA THR A 302 -2.73 -20.52 30.12
C THR A 302 -3.72 -19.96 29.09
N ARG A 303 -3.53 -18.71 28.60
CA ARG A 303 -4.55 -17.95 27.83
C ARG A 303 -4.39 -18.04 26.31
N GLY A 304 -3.69 -19.05 25.79
CA GLY A 304 -3.40 -19.14 24.36
C GLY A 304 -4.63 -19.42 23.50
N CYS A 305 -4.70 -18.80 22.31
CA CYS A 305 -5.89 -18.82 21.45
C CYS A 305 -5.90 -19.93 20.39
N GLY A 306 -4.82 -20.69 20.22
CA GLY A 306 -4.73 -21.77 19.21
C GLY A 306 -4.57 -21.30 17.76
N ARG A 307 -4.48 -19.99 17.49
CA ARG A 307 -4.34 -19.45 16.13
C ARG A 307 -2.94 -19.69 15.57
N THR A 308 -2.87 -19.92 14.26
CA THR A 308 -1.61 -19.95 13.51
C THR A 308 -1.41 -18.60 12.81
N TYR A 309 -0.15 -18.19 12.74
CA TYR A 309 0.31 -16.95 12.12
C TYR A 309 1.34 -17.31 11.06
N GLN A 310 1.28 -16.63 9.92
CA GLN A 310 2.35 -16.69 8.93
C GLN A 310 3.47 -15.75 9.38
N GLY A 311 4.73 -16.03 9.08
CA GLY A 311 5.84 -15.11 9.39
C GLY A 311 5.73 -13.73 8.71
N THR A 312 4.79 -13.57 7.78
CA THR A 312 4.43 -12.32 7.11
C THR A 312 3.11 -11.72 7.60
N ASP A 313 2.54 -12.27 8.66
CA ASP A 313 1.36 -11.71 9.30
C ASP A 313 1.70 -10.30 9.82
N PRO A 314 0.84 -9.28 9.60
CA PRO A 314 1.09 -7.92 10.04
C PRO A 314 1.44 -7.82 11.53
N TRP A 315 0.87 -8.69 12.37
CA TRP A 315 1.14 -8.72 13.80
C TRP A 315 2.57 -9.20 14.13
N ILE A 316 3.11 -10.15 13.34
CA ILE A 316 4.50 -10.59 13.47
C ILE A 316 5.45 -9.53 12.92
N LEU A 317 5.14 -8.97 11.75
CA LEU A 317 5.96 -7.92 11.12
C LEU A 317 6.10 -6.69 12.03
N ALA A 318 5.02 -6.26 12.68
CA ALA A 318 5.03 -5.11 13.58
C ALA A 318 5.94 -5.28 14.81
N GLN A 319 6.29 -6.51 15.18
CA GLN A 319 7.19 -6.82 16.29
C GLN A 319 8.66 -6.86 15.88
N LEU A 320 8.98 -6.83 14.58
CA LEU A 320 10.35 -6.76 14.08
C LEU A 320 10.91 -5.33 14.19
N PRO A 321 12.24 -5.15 14.23
CA PRO A 321 12.83 -3.82 14.11
C PRO A 321 12.43 -3.13 12.81
N ARG A 322 12.26 -1.80 12.85
CA ARG A 322 11.79 -1.03 11.68
C ARG A 322 12.66 -1.23 10.43
N PHE A 323 13.98 -1.25 10.59
CA PHE A 323 14.91 -1.46 9.46
C PHE A 323 14.77 -2.85 8.82
N VAL A 324 14.24 -3.85 9.54
CA VAL A 324 13.93 -5.18 9.01
C VAL A 324 12.59 -5.13 8.28
N GLN A 325 11.58 -4.48 8.86
CA GLN A 325 10.28 -4.30 8.23
C GLN A 325 10.40 -3.62 6.86
N ASP A 326 11.20 -2.55 6.78
CA ASP A 326 11.43 -1.79 5.54
C ASP A 326 12.12 -2.61 4.42
N ARG A 327 12.72 -3.75 4.77
CA ARG A 327 13.35 -4.67 3.80
C ARG A 327 12.42 -5.73 3.26
N PHE A 328 11.20 -5.84 3.78
CA PHE A 328 10.21 -6.79 3.29
C PHE A 328 9.59 -6.29 1.97
N PRO A 329 9.84 -6.92 0.81
CA PRO A 329 9.53 -6.33 -0.49
C PRO A 329 8.14 -6.71 -1.02
N VAL A 330 7.29 -7.34 -0.20
CA VAL A 330 6.08 -8.02 -0.68
C VAL A 330 4.83 -7.47 -0.02
N ALA A 331 3.82 -7.16 -0.83
CA ALA A 331 2.45 -7.01 -0.39
C ALA A 331 1.69 -8.31 -0.63
N ILE A 332 1.17 -8.90 0.46
CA ILE A 332 0.52 -10.20 0.42
C ILE A 332 -1.01 -10.02 0.41
N SER A 333 -1.67 -10.84 -0.41
CA SER A 333 -3.11 -11.08 -0.31
C SER A 333 -3.39 -12.49 0.20
N HIS A 334 -4.67 -12.79 0.44
CA HIS A 334 -5.08 -14.15 0.80
C HIS A 334 -4.61 -15.20 -0.23
N ARG A 335 -4.41 -14.82 -1.50
CA ARG A 335 -4.20 -15.77 -2.61
C ARG A 335 -2.97 -15.50 -3.47
N SER A 336 -2.30 -14.37 -3.27
CA SER A 336 -1.21 -13.92 -4.12
C SER A 336 -0.23 -13.06 -3.33
N ALA A 337 0.88 -12.74 -3.97
CA ALA A 337 1.88 -11.82 -3.46
C ALA A 337 2.34 -10.92 -4.62
N LEU A 338 2.36 -9.62 -4.37
CA LEU A 338 2.87 -8.62 -5.30
C LEU A 338 4.14 -8.02 -4.72
N ASP A 339 5.12 -7.78 -5.57
CA ASP A 339 6.26 -6.97 -5.19
C ASP A 339 5.83 -5.52 -4.94
N ILE A 340 6.38 -4.85 -3.93
CA ILE A 340 6.03 -3.46 -3.61
C ILE A 340 6.34 -2.52 -4.80
N SER A 341 7.32 -2.83 -5.64
CA SER A 341 7.59 -2.06 -6.88
C SER A 341 6.41 -2.06 -7.86
N GLN A 342 5.57 -3.10 -7.84
CA GLN A 342 4.31 -3.12 -8.59
C GLN A 342 3.33 -2.09 -8.04
N ILE A 343 3.27 -1.93 -6.71
CA ILE A 343 2.43 -0.90 -6.07
C ILE A 343 2.94 0.49 -6.45
N ASP A 344 4.24 0.71 -6.49
CA ASP A 344 4.79 2.01 -6.89
C ASP A 344 4.53 2.30 -8.38
N THR A 345 4.61 1.29 -9.24
CA THR A 345 4.20 1.43 -10.65
C THR A 345 2.71 1.73 -10.74
N MET A 346 1.89 1.02 -9.97
CA MET A 346 0.45 1.27 -9.86
C MET A 346 0.19 2.72 -9.46
N LYS A 347 0.96 3.27 -8.49
CA LYS A 347 0.84 4.66 -8.06
C LYS A 347 1.02 5.65 -9.21
N ILE A 348 2.10 5.48 -9.97
CA ILE A 348 2.40 6.35 -11.11
C ILE A 348 1.30 6.24 -12.16
N THR A 349 0.83 5.03 -12.48
CA THR A 349 -0.22 4.84 -13.48
C THR A 349 -1.56 5.46 -13.05
N PHE A 350 -1.93 5.35 -11.78
CA PHE A 350 -3.20 5.93 -11.32
C PHE A 350 -3.13 7.46 -11.30
N ALA A 351 -1.98 8.02 -10.93
CA ALA A 351 -1.73 9.45 -11.04
C ALA A 351 -1.85 9.96 -12.49
N SER A 352 -1.45 9.15 -13.48
CA SER A 352 -1.63 9.44 -14.91
C SER A 352 -3.03 9.11 -15.45
N ARG A 353 -4.05 8.98 -14.59
CA ARG A 353 -5.44 8.61 -14.91
C ARG A 353 -5.61 7.20 -15.51
N PHE A 354 -4.57 6.37 -15.45
CA PHE A 354 -4.65 4.96 -15.82
C PHE A 354 -5.21 4.19 -14.62
N GLY A 355 -6.54 4.06 -14.58
CA GLY A 355 -7.23 3.49 -13.42
C GLY A 355 -6.87 2.03 -13.12
N ALA A 356 -7.38 1.53 -11.99
CA ALA A 356 -7.13 0.18 -11.51
C ALA A 356 -7.52 -0.94 -12.49
N ASP A 357 -8.51 -0.72 -13.34
CA ASP A 357 -8.97 -1.73 -14.32
C ASP A 357 -8.00 -1.89 -15.51
N PRO A 358 -7.60 -0.81 -16.21
CA PRO A 358 -6.50 -0.90 -17.18
C PRO A 358 -5.21 -1.47 -16.59
N PHE A 359 -4.86 -1.11 -15.34
CA PHE A 359 -3.68 -1.64 -14.67
C PHE A 359 -3.80 -3.14 -14.39
N SER A 360 -4.94 -3.59 -13.88
CA SER A 360 -5.18 -5.02 -13.64
C SER A 360 -5.07 -5.84 -14.93
N LYS A 361 -5.44 -5.28 -16.09
CA LYS A 361 -5.26 -5.92 -17.41
C LYS A 361 -3.82 -5.89 -17.91
N MET A 362 -3.08 -4.82 -17.63
CA MET A 362 -1.66 -4.67 -17.99
C MET A 362 -0.77 -5.68 -17.26
N VAL A 363 -1.11 -5.97 -16.01
CA VAL A 363 -0.37 -6.87 -15.14
C VAL A 363 -0.22 -8.28 -15.79
N PRO A 364 -1.30 -9.00 -16.20
CA PRO A 364 -1.28 -10.20 -17.03
C PRO A 364 -0.56 -10.09 -18.37
N LEU A 365 -0.67 -8.95 -19.06
CA LEU A 365 -0.07 -8.78 -20.39
C LEU A 365 1.47 -8.80 -20.32
N HIS A 366 2.06 -8.31 -19.23
CA HIS A 366 3.49 -8.51 -18.95
C HIS A 366 3.84 -9.98 -18.65
N TYR A 367 2.88 -10.76 -18.17
CA TYR A 367 3.06 -12.18 -17.82
C TYR A 367 2.85 -13.14 -19.00
N GLY A 368 2.03 -12.77 -20.00
CA GLY A 368 1.63 -13.62 -21.13
C GLY A 368 2.62 -13.72 -22.30
N LEU A 369 3.67 -12.90 -22.35
CA LEU A 369 4.68 -12.98 -23.42
C LEU A 369 5.66 -14.16 -23.27
N ARG A 370 5.55 -14.97 -22.22
CA ARG A 370 6.28 -16.23 -22.07
C ARG A 370 5.40 -17.43 -22.47
N GLY A 371 5.30 -17.69 -23.76
CA GLY A 371 4.87 -18.97 -24.35
C GLY A 371 3.55 -19.55 -23.84
N THR A 372 2.46 -19.27 -24.57
CA THR A 372 1.08 -19.70 -24.31
C THR A 372 0.82 -21.22 -24.25
N SER A 373 1.84 -22.09 -24.40
CA SER A 373 1.64 -23.53 -24.60
C SER A 373 2.19 -24.46 -23.51
N LYS A 374 2.82 -23.98 -22.44
CA LYS A 374 3.39 -24.87 -21.39
C LYS A 374 3.37 -24.37 -19.95
N ILE A 375 2.79 -23.20 -19.67
CA ILE A 375 2.61 -22.76 -18.28
C ILE A 375 1.28 -23.35 -17.81
N PRO A 376 1.23 -24.15 -16.73
CA PRO A 376 -0.03 -24.68 -16.23
C PRO A 376 -0.95 -23.50 -15.87
N PRO A 377 -2.19 -23.46 -16.41
CA PRO A 377 -3.18 -22.47 -15.98
C PRO A 377 -3.45 -22.54 -14.47
N PHE A 378 -3.98 -21.43 -13.96
CA PHE A 378 -4.00 -21.14 -12.53
C PHE A 378 -5.04 -21.96 -11.74
N SER A 379 -5.06 -21.85 -10.40
CA SER A 379 -6.07 -22.55 -9.58
C SER A 379 -7.45 -21.88 -9.60
N SER A 380 -8.53 -22.65 -9.46
CA SER A 380 -9.90 -22.11 -9.38
C SER A 380 -10.13 -21.18 -8.17
N PHE A 381 -11.08 -20.23 -8.30
CA PHE A 381 -11.41 -19.26 -7.24
C PHE A 381 -11.90 -19.91 -5.93
N LYS A 382 -12.33 -21.17 -5.94
CA LYS A 382 -12.79 -21.88 -4.74
C LYS A 382 -11.68 -22.71 -4.08
N ASN A 383 -10.52 -22.86 -4.74
CA ASN A 383 -9.37 -23.54 -4.18
C ASN A 383 -8.69 -22.64 -3.13
N ARG A 384 -8.92 -22.91 -1.85
CA ARG A 384 -8.30 -22.16 -0.73
C ARG A 384 -6.79 -22.38 -0.61
N ILE A 385 -6.24 -23.36 -1.33
CA ILE A 385 -4.88 -23.89 -1.17
C ILE A 385 -4.00 -23.53 -2.38
N GLY A 386 -4.58 -23.11 -3.52
CA GLY A 386 -3.87 -22.79 -4.76
C GLY A 386 -3.57 -21.30 -4.98
N PHE A 387 -2.49 -21.04 -5.72
CA PHE A 387 -2.18 -19.73 -6.31
C PHE A 387 -3.00 -19.58 -7.59
N ALA A 388 -3.99 -18.68 -7.56
CA ALA A 388 -4.89 -18.49 -8.70
C ALA A 388 -4.31 -17.57 -9.78
N GLY A 389 -3.08 -17.05 -9.65
CA GLY A 389 -2.37 -16.23 -10.64
C GLY A 389 -3.17 -15.15 -11.38
N TYR A 390 -4.34 -14.79 -10.87
CA TYR A 390 -5.13 -13.70 -11.36
C TYR A 390 -4.32 -12.45 -11.21
N ALA A 391 -4.44 -11.58 -12.21
CA ALA A 391 -4.25 -10.17 -11.98
C ALA A 391 -4.84 -9.82 -10.61
N PRO A 392 -4.12 -9.11 -9.74
CA PRO A 392 -4.75 -8.52 -8.58
C PRO A 392 -6.04 -7.81 -9.03
N SER A 393 -7.18 -8.22 -8.46
CA SER A 393 -8.46 -7.72 -8.93
C SER A 393 -8.49 -6.20 -8.80
N THR A 394 -9.26 -5.54 -9.67
CA THR A 394 -9.48 -4.09 -9.58
C THR A 394 -9.87 -3.66 -8.17
N LYS A 395 -10.66 -4.48 -7.46
CA LYS A 395 -11.03 -4.26 -6.05
C LYS A 395 -9.84 -4.39 -5.09
N TYR A 396 -8.98 -5.39 -5.26
CA TYR A 396 -7.78 -5.56 -4.46
C TYR A 396 -6.77 -4.42 -4.69
N LEU A 397 -6.54 -4.04 -5.94
CA LEU A 397 -5.69 -2.91 -6.31
C LEU A 397 -6.20 -1.60 -5.69
N LYS A 398 -7.51 -1.34 -5.80
CA LYS A 398 -8.15 -0.21 -5.11
C LYS A 398 -7.96 -0.28 -3.59
N SER A 399 -8.05 -1.47 -2.98
CA SER A 399 -7.83 -1.63 -1.53
C SER A 399 -6.39 -1.44 -1.08
N MET A 400 -5.43 -1.77 -1.92
CA MET A 400 -4.01 -1.50 -1.69
C MET A 400 -3.67 -0.01 -1.79
N PHE A 401 -4.46 0.72 -2.59
CA PHE A 401 -4.20 2.13 -2.91
C PHE A 401 -4.76 3.12 -1.90
N ILE A 402 -5.82 2.73 -1.18
CA ILE A 402 -6.55 3.65 -0.32
C ILE A 402 -6.05 3.49 1.12
N SER A 403 -5.12 4.38 1.50
CA SER A 403 -4.57 4.43 2.85
C SER A 403 -5.48 5.14 3.84
N TRP A 404 -5.39 4.74 5.10
CA TRP A 404 -5.96 5.42 6.27
C TRP A 404 -5.21 6.71 6.66
N ILE A 405 -4.14 7.10 5.95
CA ILE A 405 -3.38 8.33 6.19
C ILE A 405 -3.88 9.42 5.26
N LEU A 406 -4.03 10.63 5.79
CA LEU A 406 -4.29 11.84 5.03
C LEU A 406 -3.17 12.86 5.29
N LYS A 407 -2.77 13.63 4.29
CA LYS A 407 -1.99 14.86 4.42
C LYS A 407 -2.86 15.97 3.85
N ALA A 408 -3.12 17.01 4.63
CA ALA A 408 -3.99 18.08 4.20
C ALA A 408 -3.36 19.44 4.46
N ASP A 409 -3.41 20.32 3.48
CA ASP A 409 -2.72 21.61 3.51
C ASP A 409 -3.43 22.66 2.64
N HIS A 410 -3.19 23.94 2.96
CA HIS A 410 -3.52 25.06 2.11
C HIS A 410 -2.33 25.40 1.19
N THR A 411 -2.53 25.34 -0.13
CA THR A 411 -1.56 25.87 -1.09
C THR A 411 -2.02 27.20 -1.68
N PHE A 412 -1.11 28.17 -1.69
CA PHE A 412 -1.35 29.53 -2.17
C PHE A 412 -0.83 29.75 -3.60
N LYS A 413 0.19 28.97 -4.02
CA LYS A 413 0.86 29.13 -5.31
C LYS A 413 -0.09 28.97 -6.50
N THR A 414 -1.03 28.01 -6.42
CA THR A 414 -2.01 27.79 -7.49
C THR A 414 -2.98 28.97 -7.63
N VAL A 415 -3.28 29.66 -6.54
CA VAL A 415 -4.20 30.80 -6.52
C VAL A 415 -3.58 32.04 -7.13
N ASP A 416 -2.26 32.21 -7.03
CA ASP A 416 -1.54 33.33 -7.67
C ASP A 416 -1.67 33.34 -9.20
N HIS A 417 -1.96 32.18 -9.79
CA HIS A 417 -2.18 32.01 -11.23
C HIS A 417 -3.66 32.12 -11.64
N GLN A 418 -4.58 32.37 -10.71
CA GLN A 418 -6.00 32.58 -11.01
C GLN A 418 -6.29 34.03 -11.39
N GLY A 419 -7.39 34.22 -12.12
CA GLY A 419 -7.92 35.55 -12.40
C GLY A 419 -8.20 36.31 -11.11
N ARG A 420 -8.00 37.63 -11.15
CA ARG A 420 -8.36 38.55 -10.06
C ARG A 420 -9.64 39.29 -10.41
N LEU A 421 -10.42 39.64 -9.41
CA LEU A 421 -11.58 40.51 -9.57
C LEU A 421 -11.13 41.93 -9.98
N PRO A 422 -12.01 42.74 -10.59
CA PRO A 422 -11.74 44.16 -10.82
C PRO A 422 -11.32 44.85 -9.51
N GLY A 423 -10.11 45.44 -9.49
CA GLY A 423 -9.49 45.95 -8.26
C GLY A 423 -8.31 45.13 -7.74
N GLY A 424 -8.02 43.98 -8.36
CA GLY A 424 -6.83 43.16 -8.04
C GLY A 424 -7.02 42.19 -6.87
N GLU A 425 -8.22 42.08 -6.33
CA GLU A 425 -8.54 41.12 -5.27
C GLU A 425 -8.56 39.69 -5.81
N PRO A 426 -7.95 38.72 -5.12
CA PRO A 426 -7.98 37.33 -5.55
C PRO A 426 -9.39 36.74 -5.38
N ILE A 427 -9.85 35.94 -6.34
CA ILE A 427 -11.19 35.31 -6.29
C ILE A 427 -11.26 34.30 -5.12
N HIS A 428 -10.16 33.58 -4.87
CA HIS A 428 -10.02 32.64 -3.77
C HIS A 428 -8.80 33.02 -2.95
N THR A 429 -8.78 32.65 -1.67
CA THR A 429 -7.62 32.88 -0.80
C THR A 429 -6.62 31.74 -0.88
N ALA A 430 -7.09 30.49 -1.01
CA ALA A 430 -6.24 29.31 -1.05
C ALA A 430 -6.88 28.16 -1.84
N LEU A 431 -6.07 27.18 -2.22
CA LEU A 431 -6.51 25.84 -2.61
C LEU A 431 -6.22 24.91 -1.43
N TYR A 432 -7.26 24.40 -0.78
CA TYR A 432 -7.10 23.34 0.20
C TYR A 432 -7.05 21.99 -0.52
N ASN A 433 -6.03 21.18 -0.28
CA ASN A 433 -5.95 19.84 -0.80
C ASN A 433 -5.77 18.82 0.34
N ALA A 434 -6.36 17.65 0.16
CA ALA A 434 -6.14 16.51 1.04
C ALA A 434 -5.73 15.32 0.19
N VAL A 435 -4.53 14.81 0.43
CA VAL A 435 -3.94 13.66 -0.25
C VAL A 435 -3.76 12.49 0.71
N ASN A 436 -3.63 11.26 0.23
CA ASN A 436 -3.27 10.12 1.09
C ASN A 436 -1.75 9.93 1.22
N ASP A 437 -1.31 8.83 1.85
CA ASP A 437 0.12 8.47 1.92
C ASP A 437 0.80 8.29 0.55
N SER A 438 -0.01 8.01 -0.47
CA SER A 438 0.38 7.76 -1.85
C SER A 438 0.24 9.02 -2.73
N GLU A 439 0.06 10.19 -2.12
CA GLU A 439 -0.06 11.50 -2.77
C GLU A 439 -1.28 11.63 -3.72
N GLU A 440 -2.26 10.72 -3.61
CA GLU A 440 -3.50 10.87 -4.34
C GLU A 440 -4.41 11.90 -3.71
N VAL A 441 -4.91 12.82 -4.52
CA VAL A 441 -5.92 13.79 -4.09
C VAL A 441 -7.24 13.10 -3.75
N LYS A 442 -7.60 13.08 -2.46
CA LYS A 442 -8.89 12.58 -1.98
C LYS A 442 -9.98 13.63 -2.14
N PHE A 443 -9.63 14.89 -1.93
CA PHE A 443 -10.46 16.03 -2.28
C PHE A 443 -9.62 17.30 -2.32
N TYR A 444 -10.14 18.31 -3.00
CA TYR A 444 -9.58 19.65 -3.00
C TYR A 444 -10.71 20.69 -3.11
N ALA A 445 -10.50 21.87 -2.55
CA ALA A 445 -11.43 22.98 -2.66
C ALA A 445 -10.69 24.31 -2.77
N LEU A 446 -11.16 25.17 -3.68
CA LEU A 446 -10.79 26.57 -3.67
C LEU A 446 -11.57 27.25 -2.55
N THR A 447 -10.87 27.83 -1.58
CA THR A 447 -11.47 28.41 -0.39
C THR A 447 -11.41 29.93 -0.46
N LEU A 448 -12.52 30.59 -0.09
CA LEU A 448 -12.57 32.05 0.03
C LEU A 448 -11.80 32.55 1.26
N THR A 449 -11.53 31.67 2.23
CA THR A 449 -10.82 31.98 3.48
C THR A 449 -9.89 30.82 3.84
N GLN A 450 -8.88 31.06 4.68
CA GLN A 450 -8.06 29.99 5.27
C GLN A 450 -8.78 29.19 6.37
N GLY A 451 -10.03 29.55 6.70
CA GLY A 451 -10.83 28.84 7.70
C GLY A 451 -11.34 27.50 7.21
N PHE A 452 -11.46 26.54 8.14
CA PHE A 452 -11.85 25.17 7.81
C PHE A 452 -13.36 24.92 7.69
N ALA A 453 -14.22 25.86 8.09
CA ALA A 453 -15.67 25.67 8.08
C ALA A 453 -16.23 25.20 6.72
N PRO A 454 -15.79 25.73 5.55
CA PRO A 454 -16.26 25.26 4.25
C PRO A 454 -15.83 23.83 3.91
N LEU A 455 -14.82 23.28 4.59
CA LEU A 455 -14.20 21.99 4.29
C LEU A 455 -14.87 20.81 5.00
N GLN A 456 -15.73 21.08 6.00
CA GLN A 456 -16.37 20.04 6.82
C GLN A 456 -17.07 18.98 5.97
N GLY A 457 -17.91 19.38 5.01
CA GLY A 457 -18.65 18.45 4.17
C GLY A 457 -17.74 17.57 3.28
N MET A 458 -16.54 18.05 2.96
CA MET A 458 -15.57 17.28 2.17
C MET A 458 -14.93 16.16 2.99
N TYR A 459 -14.59 16.45 4.25
CA TYR A 459 -14.09 15.43 5.19
C TYR A 459 -15.15 14.38 5.48
N GLU A 460 -16.39 14.79 5.76
CA GLU A 460 -17.52 13.88 5.96
C GLU A 460 -17.73 12.98 4.73
N HIS A 461 -17.72 13.55 3.53
CA HIS A 461 -17.83 12.79 2.29
C HIS A 461 -16.64 11.84 2.08
N ALA A 462 -15.41 12.26 2.42
CA ALA A 462 -14.25 11.39 2.36
C ALA A 462 -14.41 10.15 3.26
N GLN A 463 -14.91 10.32 4.50
CA GLN A 463 -15.20 9.21 5.41
C GLN A 463 -16.28 8.27 4.85
N VAL A 464 -17.36 8.82 4.28
CA VAL A 464 -18.42 8.02 3.63
C VAL A 464 -17.86 7.22 2.45
N LYS A 465 -17.00 7.82 1.62
CA LYS A 465 -16.34 7.13 0.50
C LYS A 465 -15.45 6.00 1.00
N LEU A 466 -14.63 6.24 2.02
CA LEU A 466 -13.80 5.20 2.64
C LEU A 466 -14.66 4.00 3.07
N ALA A 467 -15.75 4.26 3.81
CA ALA A 467 -16.67 3.22 4.27
C ALA A 467 -17.36 2.49 3.10
N ARG A 468 -17.84 3.22 2.08
CA ARG A 468 -18.52 2.66 0.89
C ARG A 468 -17.61 1.70 0.11
N HIS A 469 -16.31 1.93 0.11
CA HIS A 469 -15.32 1.07 -0.54
C HIS A 469 -14.68 0.04 0.40
N ALA A 470 -15.24 -0.15 1.60
CA ALA A 470 -14.78 -1.09 2.61
C ALA A 470 -13.33 -0.85 3.10
N HIS A 471 -12.92 0.42 3.15
CA HIS A 471 -11.65 0.82 3.75
C HIS A 471 -11.81 1.12 5.24
N GLY A 472 -10.69 1.06 5.96
CA GLY A 472 -10.60 1.61 7.30
C GLY A 472 -10.86 3.12 7.30
N PRO A 473 -11.36 3.68 8.41
CA PRO A 473 -11.50 5.12 8.54
C PRO A 473 -10.11 5.79 8.58
N THR A 474 -10.03 7.10 8.40
CA THR A 474 -8.75 7.83 8.50
C THR A 474 -8.19 7.75 9.92
N GLU A 475 -6.98 7.22 10.07
CA GLU A 475 -6.33 7.04 11.38
C GLU A 475 -5.27 8.10 11.67
N VAL A 476 -4.69 8.70 10.63
CA VAL A 476 -3.64 9.71 10.76
C VAL A 476 -3.91 10.86 9.79
N ILE A 477 -3.82 12.10 10.27
CA ILE A 477 -3.80 13.29 9.44
C ILE A 477 -2.51 14.08 9.70
N TYR A 478 -1.77 14.38 8.65
CA TYR A 478 -0.66 15.33 8.66
C TYR A 478 -1.15 16.71 8.22
N THR A 479 -0.86 17.73 9.02
CA THR A 479 -1.07 19.14 8.70
C THR A 479 0.16 19.95 9.12
N ASP A 480 0.28 21.18 8.63
CA ASP A 480 1.36 22.10 8.99
C ASP A 480 1.19 22.66 10.41
N ASN A 481 -0.05 22.75 10.90
CA ASN A 481 -0.35 23.27 12.23
C ASN A 481 -1.25 22.33 13.08
N PRO A 482 -0.76 21.13 13.43
CA PRO A 482 -1.58 20.11 14.10
C PRO A 482 -2.12 20.59 15.46
N CYS A 483 -1.37 21.42 16.20
CA CYS A 483 -1.79 21.92 17.51
C CYS A 483 -3.02 22.84 17.44
N HIS A 484 -3.12 23.68 16.40
CA HIS A 484 -4.26 24.58 16.26
C HIS A 484 -5.46 23.89 15.60
N GLU A 485 -5.21 22.88 14.78
CA GLU A 485 -6.22 22.28 13.91
C GLU A 485 -6.82 20.98 14.46
N TRP A 486 -6.16 20.35 15.44
CA TRP A 486 -6.58 19.05 15.99
C TRP A 486 -8.05 18.98 16.39
N ASN A 487 -8.56 19.95 17.17
CA ASN A 487 -9.94 20.01 17.63
C ASN A 487 -10.93 20.00 16.46
N TRP A 488 -10.57 20.70 15.38
CA TRP A 488 -11.40 20.73 14.18
C TRP A 488 -11.34 19.39 13.44
N HIS A 489 -10.14 18.86 13.16
CA HIS A 489 -9.99 17.57 12.48
C HIS A 489 -10.65 16.42 13.23
N GLU A 490 -10.52 16.38 14.56
CA GLU A 490 -11.19 15.39 15.40
C GLU A 490 -12.71 15.54 15.42
N SER A 491 -13.23 16.75 15.22
CA SER A 491 -14.68 16.97 15.11
C SER A 491 -15.25 16.43 13.81
N VAL A 492 -14.52 16.56 12.69
CA VAL A 492 -14.97 16.13 11.35
C VAL A 492 -14.50 14.72 10.98
N THR A 493 -13.50 14.19 11.67
CA THR A 493 -12.92 12.85 11.46
C THR A 493 -12.89 12.08 12.79
N PRO A 494 -14.01 11.49 13.23
CA PRO A 494 -14.14 10.91 14.57
C PRO A 494 -13.16 9.76 14.88
N SER A 495 -12.64 9.08 13.87
CA SER A 495 -11.65 8.02 14.02
C SER A 495 -10.33 8.51 14.63
N LEU A 496 -10.00 9.79 14.49
CA LEU A 496 -8.80 10.38 15.10
C LEU A 496 -8.87 10.45 16.63
N LYS A 497 -10.05 10.29 17.24
CA LYS A 497 -10.18 10.24 18.71
C LYS A 497 -9.90 8.86 19.29
N ARG A 498 -9.78 7.83 18.45
CA ARG A 498 -9.71 6.44 18.91
C ARG A 498 -8.31 6.11 19.42
N ASN A 499 -8.20 5.85 20.71
CA ASN A 499 -6.93 5.47 21.37
C ASN A 499 -5.82 6.53 21.21
N VAL A 500 -6.19 7.81 21.06
CA VAL A 500 -5.22 8.89 20.94
C VAL A 500 -4.95 9.50 22.31
N GLN A 501 -3.67 9.54 22.68
CA GLN A 501 -3.19 10.31 23.82
C GLN A 501 -2.62 11.63 23.30
N HIS A 502 -3.29 12.72 23.58
CA HIS A 502 -2.80 14.05 23.26
C HIS A 502 -1.48 14.31 23.97
N ILE A 503 -0.40 14.45 23.21
CA ILE A 503 0.86 14.92 23.74
C ILE A 503 0.72 16.43 23.89
N VAL A 504 0.54 16.88 25.13
CA VAL A 504 0.75 18.29 25.46
C VAL A 504 2.25 18.51 25.34
N LEU A 505 2.68 18.99 24.17
CA LEU A 505 4.03 19.49 23.96
C LEU A 505 4.16 20.69 24.89
N ASN A 506 4.77 20.49 26.06
CA ASN A 506 5.30 21.60 26.82
C ASN A 506 6.60 21.98 26.11
N PRO A 507 6.63 23.08 25.33
CA PRO A 507 7.84 23.47 24.58
C PRO A 507 9.01 23.77 25.51
N PHE A 508 8.74 23.89 26.81
CA PHE A 508 9.72 24.15 27.85
C PHE A 508 10.01 22.93 28.72
N ARG A 509 9.53 21.72 28.38
CA ARG A 509 9.76 20.50 29.19
C ARG A 509 11.24 20.21 29.39
N ASP A 510 12.04 20.50 28.37
CA ASP A 510 13.49 20.27 28.38
C ASP A 510 14.26 21.49 28.91
N LEU A 511 13.59 22.63 29.11
CA LEU A 511 14.18 23.76 29.80
C LEU A 511 14.08 23.54 31.31
N PRO A 512 15.14 23.83 32.08
CA PRO A 512 15.04 23.83 33.53
C PRO A 512 13.94 24.81 33.93
N GLU A 513 13.07 24.36 34.85
CA GLU A 513 12.02 25.21 35.41
C GLU A 513 12.65 26.54 35.85
N PHE A 514 12.24 27.64 35.23
CA PHE A 514 12.78 28.95 35.54
C PHE A 514 12.28 29.37 36.93
N LYS A 515 13.09 29.06 37.95
CA LYS A 515 12.81 29.45 39.33
C LYS A 515 13.24 30.88 39.53
N VAL A 516 12.28 31.80 39.56
CA VAL A 516 12.51 33.18 39.95
C VAL A 516 12.95 33.20 41.41
N SER A 517 14.21 33.52 41.67
CA SER A 517 14.73 33.71 43.02
C SER A 517 14.31 35.09 43.53
N GLY A 518 13.09 35.22 44.05
CA GLY A 518 12.59 36.44 44.68
C GLY A 518 11.15 36.81 44.30
N PRO A 519 10.57 37.84 44.93
CA PRO A 519 9.25 38.35 44.57
C PRO A 519 9.28 38.91 43.14
N SER A 520 8.39 38.43 42.27
CA SER A 520 8.23 38.95 40.92
C SER A 520 7.55 40.32 40.94
N SER A 521 8.18 41.31 40.31
CA SER A 521 7.55 42.62 40.08
C SER A 521 7.05 42.70 38.64
N PHE A 522 5.75 42.92 38.46
CA PHE A 522 5.14 43.13 37.15
C PHE A 522 5.05 44.63 36.84
N ALA A 523 5.50 45.04 35.66
CA ALA A 523 5.29 46.38 35.13
C ALA A 523 4.13 46.35 34.13
N SER A 524 3.15 47.24 34.31
CA SER A 524 1.96 47.32 33.45
C SER A 524 1.98 48.52 32.50
N SER A 525 2.89 49.48 32.69
CA SER A 525 3.04 50.64 31.80
C SER A 525 4.13 50.41 30.77
N PRO A 526 3.90 50.73 29.48
CA PRO A 526 4.90 50.59 28.41
C PRO A 526 6.27 51.18 28.78
N ASP A 527 6.30 52.42 29.26
CA ASP A 527 7.55 53.12 29.63
C ASP A 527 8.38 52.35 30.67
N ARG A 528 7.69 51.65 31.59
CA ARG A 528 8.34 50.89 32.65
C ARG A 528 8.77 49.51 32.19
N ILE A 529 8.08 48.93 31.20
CA ILE A 529 8.52 47.71 30.52
C ILE A 529 9.81 48.03 29.75
N ASP A 530 9.82 49.10 28.97
CA ASP A 530 10.98 49.53 28.19
C ASP A 530 12.18 49.82 29.10
N THR A 531 11.98 50.58 30.18
CA THR A 531 13.02 50.85 31.18
C THR A 531 13.58 49.56 31.81
N LEU A 532 12.72 48.58 32.11
CA LEU A 532 13.17 47.30 32.67
C LEU A 532 13.92 46.45 31.63
N CYS A 533 13.48 46.44 30.37
CA CYS A 533 14.19 45.79 29.28
C CYS A 533 15.58 46.40 29.09
N ASP A 534 15.70 47.73 29.13
CA ASP A 534 17.00 48.41 29.05
C ASP A 534 17.92 48.06 30.22
N ILE A 535 17.39 48.01 31.45
CA ILE A 535 18.16 47.58 32.63
C ILE A 535 18.64 46.14 32.46
N ILE A 536 17.77 45.24 31.98
CA ILE A 536 18.14 43.84 31.73
C ILE A 536 19.26 43.77 30.70
N LEU A 537 19.10 44.44 29.54
CA LEU A 537 20.10 44.47 28.48
C LEU A 537 21.45 45.06 28.94
N GLN A 538 21.44 46.10 29.77
CA GLN A 538 22.65 46.68 30.37
C GLN A 538 23.29 45.80 31.43
N SER A 539 22.51 44.94 32.10
CA SER A 539 22.98 44.02 33.13
C SER A 539 23.58 42.71 32.57
N LEU A 540 23.33 42.41 31.29
CA LEU A 540 23.98 41.29 30.62
C LEU A 540 25.48 41.58 30.50
N PRO A 541 26.36 40.62 30.86
CA PRO A 541 27.80 40.83 30.74
C PRO A 541 28.16 41.14 29.29
N VAL A 542 28.96 42.19 29.10
CA VAL A 542 29.39 42.71 27.78
C VAL A 542 30.22 41.69 26.99
N ASN A 543 30.60 40.56 27.60
CA ASN A 543 31.40 39.51 27.00
C ASN A 543 30.66 38.18 27.03
N ASP A 544 29.96 37.88 25.94
CA ASP A 544 30.33 36.77 25.06
C ASP A 544 29.71 37.06 23.70
N SER A 545 30.56 37.44 22.75
CA SER A 545 30.21 37.51 21.34
C SER A 545 29.68 36.15 20.89
N ILE A 546 28.37 36.05 20.66
CA ILE A 546 27.73 35.00 19.86
C ILE A 546 28.10 35.22 18.40
#